data_AF-A0AAN5B3I3-F1
#
_entry.id   AF-A0AAN5B3I3-F1
#
_cell.length_a   1.000
_cell.length_b   1.000
_cell.length_c   1.000
_cell.angle_alpha   90.00
_cell.angle_beta   90.00
_cell.angle_gamma   90.00
#
_symmetry.space_group_name_H-M   'P 1'
#
loop_
_entity.id
_entity.type
_entity.pdbx_description
1 polymer ?
#
loop_
_entity_poly.entity_id
_entity_poly.type
_entity_poly.pdbx_seq_one_letter_code
_entity_poly.pdbx_strand_id
1 'polypeptide(L)'
;MKLCSPSSEPLHVALTSGHMCVIGPDGTDVPKIFIREALARGAVAPDETQTSSVNVQIQARQMAVSEALQAMITGQDKEDFTADGKPNLMRLKSRAGFAVTREEADAIFAELTDKV
;
A
#
# COMPACT_ATOMS: atom_id res chain seq x y z
N MET A 1 -4.42 -13.22 -19.71
CA MET A 1 -4.14 -12.59 -18.40
C MET A 1 -4.26 -13.67 -17.37
N LYS A 2 -3.30 -13.82 -16.46
CA LYS A 2 -3.36 -14.88 -15.46
C LYS A 2 -4.34 -14.51 -14.34
N LEU A 3 -5.32 -15.38 -14.11
CA LEU A 3 -6.24 -15.27 -12.98
C LEU A 3 -6.13 -16.54 -12.14
N CYS A 4 -6.18 -16.37 -10.83
CA CYS A 4 -6.14 -17.45 -9.85
C CYS A 4 -7.50 -17.54 -9.16
N SER A 5 -7.91 -18.75 -8.80
CA SER A 5 -9.04 -18.91 -7.89
C SER A 5 -8.65 -18.40 -6.49
N PRO A 6 -9.52 -17.63 -5.81
CA PRO A 6 -9.25 -17.15 -4.44
C PRO A 6 -9.32 -18.27 -3.38
N SER A 7 -9.85 -19.44 -3.74
CA SER A 7 -9.91 -20.65 -2.91
C SER A 7 -9.27 -21.83 -3.65
N SER A 8 -8.90 -22.87 -2.89
CA SER A 8 -8.27 -24.09 -3.43
C SER A 8 -9.17 -24.89 -4.38
N GLU A 9 -10.45 -24.52 -4.47
CA GLU A 9 -11.41 -25.08 -5.43
C GLU A 9 -11.34 -24.38 -6.79
N PRO A 10 -11.36 -25.13 -7.91
CA PRO A 10 -11.31 -24.57 -9.25
C PRO A 10 -12.58 -23.76 -9.58
N LEU A 11 -12.39 -22.56 -10.12
CA LEU A 11 -13.50 -21.67 -10.49
C LEU A 11 -13.95 -21.97 -11.92
N HIS A 12 -15.21 -22.39 -12.07
CA HIS A 12 -15.81 -22.67 -13.35
C HIS A 12 -16.49 -21.42 -13.91
N VAL A 13 -15.97 -20.90 -15.02
CA VAL A 13 -16.49 -19.71 -15.69
C VAL A 13 -17.15 -20.13 -17.00
N ALA A 14 -18.48 -20.13 -17.02
CA ALA A 14 -19.28 -20.33 -18.22
C ALA A 14 -19.87 -19.00 -18.68
N LEU A 15 -19.75 -18.71 -19.97
CA LEU A 15 -20.36 -17.57 -20.65
C LEU A 15 -21.68 -18.01 -21.32
N THR A 16 -22.63 -17.09 -21.41
CA THR A 16 -23.91 -17.30 -22.13
C THR A 16 -23.72 -17.54 -23.63
N SER A 17 -22.54 -17.24 -24.16
CA SER A 17 -22.10 -17.58 -25.52
C SER A 17 -21.64 -19.04 -25.69
N GLY A 18 -21.86 -19.92 -24.71
CA GLY A 18 -21.55 -21.36 -24.78
C GLY A 18 -20.08 -21.72 -24.55
N HIS A 19 -19.22 -20.76 -24.20
CA HIS A 19 -17.80 -20.99 -23.94
C HIS A 19 -17.57 -21.22 -22.44
N MET A 20 -16.72 -22.18 -22.09
CA MET A 20 -16.37 -22.51 -20.71
C MET A 20 -14.86 -22.44 -20.49
N CYS A 21 -14.45 -21.92 -19.34
CA CYS A 21 -13.06 -21.85 -18.89
C CYS A 21 -12.99 -22.27 -17.42
N VAL A 22 -11.99 -23.06 -17.06
CA VAL A 22 -11.73 -23.48 -15.68
C VAL A 22 -10.48 -22.75 -15.21
N ILE A 23 -10.61 -21.99 -14.13
CA ILE A 23 -9.52 -21.23 -13.53
C ILE A 23 -9.06 -21.99 -12.29
N GLY A 24 -7.85 -22.53 -12.35
CA GLY A 24 -7.24 -23.25 -11.24
C GLY A 24 -6.55 -22.31 -10.23
N PRO A 25 -6.18 -22.84 -9.05
CA PRO A 25 -5.43 -22.10 -8.04
C PRO A 25 -3.99 -21.77 -8.48
N ASP A 26 -3.42 -22.53 -9.42
CA ASP A 26 -2.06 -22.34 -9.95
C ASP A 26 -1.91 -21.14 -10.90
N GLY A 27 -3.02 -20.44 -11.18
CA GLY A 27 -3.03 -19.31 -12.09
C GLY A 27 -3.11 -19.75 -13.55
N THR A 28 -4.31 -19.69 -14.11
CA THR A 28 -4.56 -20.07 -15.51
C THR A 28 -4.48 -18.83 -16.40
N ASP A 29 -3.90 -18.93 -17.60
CA ASP A 29 -4.02 -17.85 -18.58
C ASP A 29 -5.45 -17.82 -19.12
N VAL A 30 -6.20 -16.79 -18.69
CA VAL A 30 -7.60 -16.63 -19.03
C VAL A 30 -7.73 -15.69 -20.24
N PRO A 31 -8.48 -16.09 -21.29
CA PRO A 31 -8.75 -15.25 -22.45
C PRO A 31 -9.55 -13.99 -22.06
N LYS A 32 -9.36 -12.89 -22.79
CA LYS A 32 -9.99 -11.58 -22.48
C LYS A 32 -11.52 -11.64 -22.33
N ILE A 33 -12.18 -12.53 -23.07
CA ILE A 33 -13.64 -12.72 -23.01
C ILE A 33 -14.12 -13.21 -21.64
N PHE A 34 -13.26 -13.95 -20.93
CA PHE A 34 -13.57 -14.53 -19.64
C PHE A 34 -13.12 -13.67 -18.48
N ILE A 35 -12.27 -12.66 -18.69
CA ILE A 35 -11.76 -11.80 -17.62
C ILE A 35 -12.91 -11.13 -16.85
N ARG A 36 -13.86 -10.52 -17.57
CA ARG A 36 -15.01 -9.83 -16.94
C ARG A 36 -15.87 -10.78 -16.09
N GLU A 37 -16.14 -11.98 -16.59
CA GLU A 37 -16.94 -13.00 -15.90
C GLU A 37 -16.17 -13.66 -14.76
N ALA A 38 -14.87 -13.88 -14.94
CA ALA A 38 -13.98 -14.42 -13.92
C ALA A 38 -13.86 -13.47 -12.73
N LEU A 39 -13.63 -12.18 -12.96
CA LEU A 39 -13.64 -11.17 -11.90
C LEU A 39 -15.00 -11.09 -11.20
N ALA A 40 -16.11 -11.15 -11.96
CA ALA A 40 -17.46 -11.14 -11.39
C ALA A 40 -17.73 -12.36 -10.49
N ARG A 41 -17.12 -13.51 -10.79
CA ARG A 41 -17.16 -14.74 -9.98
C ARG A 41 -16.11 -14.77 -8.86
N GLY A 42 -15.31 -13.72 -8.71
CA GLY A 42 -14.32 -13.58 -7.64
C GLY A 42 -12.93 -14.12 -7.98
N ALA A 43 -12.60 -14.39 -9.24
CA ALA A 43 -11.23 -14.70 -9.64
C ALA A 43 -10.32 -13.51 -9.37
N VAL A 44 -9.15 -13.79 -8.81
CA VAL A 44 -8.18 -12.79 -8.37
C VAL A 44 -7.01 -12.78 -9.34
N ALA A 45 -6.61 -11.60 -9.81
CA ALA A 45 -5.31 -11.48 -10.47
C ALA A 45 -4.22 -11.66 -9.40
N PRO A 46 -3.16 -12.46 -9.65
CA PRO A 46 -2.11 -12.74 -8.66
C PRO A 46 -1.36 -11.49 -8.17
N ASP A 47 -1.58 -10.33 -8.79
CA ASP A 47 -0.96 -9.06 -8.43
C ASP A 47 -1.83 -8.15 -7.53
N GLU A 48 -3.15 -8.37 -7.42
CA GLU A 48 -4.06 -7.33 -6.92
C GLU A 48 -4.62 -7.52 -5.50
N THR A 49 -4.42 -8.64 -4.79
CA THR A 49 -5.20 -8.89 -3.55
C THR A 49 -4.40 -9.06 -2.26
N GLN A 50 -3.08 -8.86 -2.27
CA GLN A 50 -2.33 -8.77 -1.00
C GLN A 50 -1.39 -7.56 -0.89
N THR A 51 -1.01 -6.95 -2.00
CA THR A 51 -0.10 -5.80 -1.99
C THR A 51 -0.82 -4.47 -1.81
N SER A 52 -2.05 -4.32 -2.32
CA SER A 52 -2.71 -3.01 -2.39
C SER A 52 -3.15 -2.48 -1.01
N SER A 53 -3.74 -3.30 -0.15
CA SER A 53 -4.22 -2.82 1.16
C SER A 53 -3.09 -2.50 2.14
N VAL A 54 -2.02 -3.31 2.14
CA VAL A 54 -0.84 -3.07 3.00
C VAL A 54 -0.05 -1.86 2.48
N ASN A 55 0.13 -1.73 1.17
CA ASN A 55 0.88 -0.62 0.60
C ASN A 55 0.15 0.71 0.78
N VAL A 56 -1.18 0.75 0.63
CA VAL A 56 -1.97 1.96 0.92
C VAL A 56 -1.85 2.39 2.38
N GLN A 57 -1.86 1.44 3.33
CA GLN A 57 -1.67 1.76 4.75
C GLN A 57 -0.25 2.25 5.06
N ILE A 58 0.77 1.66 4.44
CA ILE A 58 2.18 2.09 4.61
C ILE A 58 2.38 3.48 4.00
N GLN A 59 1.87 3.73 2.80
CA GLN A 59 1.94 5.05 2.16
C GLN A 59 1.19 6.12 2.96
N ALA A 60 -0.01 5.82 3.46
CA ALA A 60 -0.76 6.76 4.30
C ALA A 60 0.01 7.11 5.58
N ARG A 61 0.72 6.14 6.16
CA ARG A 61 1.54 6.35 7.35
C ARG A 61 2.77 7.20 7.04
N GLN A 62 3.46 6.93 5.93
CA GLN A 62 4.60 7.73 5.47
C GLN A 62 4.19 9.17 5.13
N MET A 63 3.06 9.36 4.46
CA MET A 63 2.50 10.69 4.19
C MET A 63 2.21 11.45 5.48
N ALA A 64 1.54 10.83 6.45
CA ALA A 64 1.26 11.46 7.74
C ALA A 64 2.54 11.85 8.52
N VAL A 65 3.58 11.01 8.49
CA VAL A 65 4.88 11.36 9.09
C VAL A 65 5.54 12.52 8.33
N SER A 66 5.49 12.51 7.00
CA SER A 66 6.07 13.57 6.17
C SER A 66 5.39 14.92 6.36
N GLU A 67 4.05 14.95 6.45
CA GLU A 67 3.29 16.17 6.77
C GLU A 67 3.60 16.66 8.18
N ALA A 68 3.68 15.77 9.17
CA ALA A 68 4.04 16.15 10.53
C ALA A 68 5.46 16.74 10.59
N LEU A 69 6.42 16.15 9.87
CA LEU A 69 7.79 16.68 9.75
C LEU A 69 7.81 18.03 9.01
N GLN A 70 7.09 18.17 7.92
CA GLN A 70 7.03 19.43 7.16
C GLN A 70 6.36 20.54 7.98
N ALA A 71 5.33 20.22 8.75
CA ALA A 71 4.71 21.13 9.70
C ALA A 71 5.68 21.52 10.83
N MET A 72 6.56 20.62 11.27
CA MET A 72 7.63 20.93 12.23
C MET A 72 8.72 21.80 11.61
N ILE A 73 9.11 21.58 10.36
CA ILE A 73 10.12 22.41 9.68
C ILE A 73 9.57 23.84 9.44
N THR A 74 8.30 23.94 9.07
CA THR A 74 7.62 25.22 8.79
C THR A 74 7.24 25.95 10.08
N GLY A 75 6.83 25.21 11.12
CA GLY A 75 6.60 25.72 12.45
C GLY A 75 7.93 26.07 13.10
N GLN A 76 8.20 27.35 13.37
CA GLN A 76 9.47 27.81 13.97
C GLN A 76 9.64 27.43 15.45
N ASP A 77 9.07 26.29 15.87
CA ASP A 77 9.14 25.77 17.22
C ASP A 77 10.48 25.07 17.44
N LYS A 78 11.38 25.74 18.18
CA LYS A 78 12.70 25.21 18.54
C LYS A 78 12.65 23.90 19.35
N GLU A 79 11.51 23.58 19.94
CA GLU A 79 11.32 22.36 20.75
C GLU A 79 11.02 21.12 19.89
N ASP A 80 10.66 21.31 18.63
CA ASP A 80 10.37 20.23 17.68
C ASP A 80 11.65 19.62 17.08
N PHE A 81 12.78 20.31 17.21
CA PHE A 81 14.11 19.81 16.85
C PHE A 81 14.99 19.65 18.09
N THR A 82 15.78 18.59 18.08
CA THR A 82 16.85 18.38 19.07
C THR A 82 18.02 19.32 18.78
N ALA A 83 18.90 19.55 19.76
CA ALA A 83 20.09 20.40 19.60
C ALA A 83 21.04 19.94 18.46
N ASP A 84 20.89 18.68 18.04
CA ASP A 84 21.60 18.05 16.91
C ASP A 84 20.97 18.39 15.53
N GLY A 85 19.91 19.20 15.49
CA GLY A 85 19.15 19.51 14.28
C GLY A 85 18.22 18.38 13.81
N LYS A 86 18.12 17.29 14.59
CA LYS A 86 17.27 16.14 14.25
C LYS A 86 15.85 16.30 14.81
N PRO A 87 14.82 15.82 14.11
CA PRO A 87 13.43 15.90 14.57
C PRO A 87 13.23 15.15 15.90
N ASN A 88 12.49 15.75 16.83
CA ASN A 88 12.24 15.18 18.15
C ASN A 88 11.12 14.12 18.08
N LEU A 89 11.47 12.85 18.32
CA LEU A 89 10.52 11.73 18.25
C LEU A 89 9.35 11.85 19.22
N MET A 90 9.53 12.50 20.37
CA MET A 90 8.44 12.68 21.32
C MET A 90 7.36 13.60 20.76
N ARG A 91 7.79 14.69 20.11
CA ARG A 91 6.89 15.63 19.44
C ARG A 91 6.28 15.02 18.18
N LEU A 92 7.09 14.27 17.41
CA LEU A 92 6.65 13.62 16.19
C LEU A 92 5.56 12.58 16.50
N LYS A 93 5.75 11.78 17.55
CA LYS A 93 4.74 10.84 18.04
C LYS A 93 3.46 11.55 18.49
N SER A 94 3.59 12.66 19.22
CA SER A 94 2.44 13.46 19.66
C SER A 94 1.69 14.12 18.49
N ARG A 95 2.38 14.49 17.40
CA ARG A 95 1.77 15.11 16.20
C ARG A 95 1.19 14.07 15.25
N ALA A 96 1.90 12.98 14.98
CA ALA A 96 1.48 11.92 14.09
C ALA A 96 0.36 11.06 14.70
N GLY A 97 0.25 11.00 16.03
CA GLY A 97 -0.78 10.21 16.72
C GLY A 97 -0.50 8.70 16.72
N PHE A 98 0.65 8.27 16.22
CA PHE A 98 1.10 6.88 16.25
C PHE A 98 2.60 6.77 16.59
N ALA A 99 3.02 5.59 17.01
CA ALA A 99 4.43 5.32 17.28
C ALA A 99 5.22 5.36 15.96
N VAL A 100 6.09 6.37 15.83
CA VAL A 100 7.08 6.48 14.75
C VAL A 100 8.44 6.07 15.32
N THR A 101 9.19 5.25 14.57
CA THR A 101 10.56 4.84 14.94
C THR A 101 11.56 5.94 14.55
N ARG A 102 12.77 5.88 15.14
CA ARG A 102 13.81 6.87 14.82
C ARG A 102 14.26 6.76 13.36
N GLU A 103 14.31 5.55 12.84
CA GLU A 103 14.74 5.26 11.47
C GLU A 103 13.77 5.84 10.44
N GLU A 104 12.46 5.69 10.63
CA GLU A 104 11.47 6.27 9.72
C GLU A 104 11.50 7.80 9.74
N ALA A 105 11.60 8.39 10.93
CA ALA A 105 11.67 9.84 11.06
C ALA A 105 12.94 10.42 10.42
N ASP A 106 14.10 9.80 10.64
CA ASP A 106 15.39 10.26 10.11
C ASP A 106 15.45 10.08 8.58
N ALA A 107 14.94 8.96 8.05
CA ALA A 107 14.88 8.71 6.61
C ALA A 107 13.98 9.72 5.87
N ILE A 108 12.77 9.96 6.39
CA ILE A 108 11.82 10.92 5.78
C ILE A 108 12.35 12.35 5.94
N PHE A 109 12.97 12.69 7.06
CA PHE A 109 13.58 13.99 7.27
C PHE A 109 14.77 14.23 6.33
N ALA A 110 15.65 13.25 6.16
CA ALA A 110 16.75 13.33 5.20
C ALA A 110 16.21 13.53 3.77
N GLU A 111 15.17 12.81 3.37
CA GLU A 111 14.55 12.98 2.05
C GLU A 111 13.90 14.37 1.87
N LEU A 112 13.24 14.88 2.91
CA LEU A 112 12.63 16.21 2.88
C LEU A 112 13.67 17.34 2.82
N THR A 113 14.82 17.16 3.48
CA THR A 113 15.90 18.16 3.53
C THR A 113 16.80 18.11 2.29
N ASP A 114 16.96 16.94 1.66
CA ASP A 114 17.67 16.76 0.38
C ASP A 114 16.90 17.39 -0.80
N LYS A 115 15.57 17.40 -0.73
CA LYS A 115 14.70 18.00 -1.75
C LYS A 115 14.51 19.52 -1.62
N VAL A 116 15.09 20.16 -0.60
CA VAL A 116 15.03 21.62 -0.33
C VAL A 116 16.29 22.30 -0.86
#